data_AF-A0A1E8PXY2-F1
#
_entry.id   AF-A0A1E8PXY2-F1
#
_cell.length_a   1.000
_cell.length_b   1.000
_cell.length_c   1.000
_cell.angle_alpha   90.00
_cell.angle_beta   90.00
_cell.angle_gamma   90.00
#
_symmetry.space_group_name_H-M   'P 1'
#
loop_
_entity.id
_entity.type
_entity.pdbx_description
1 polymer ?
#
loop_
_entity_poly.entity_id
_entity_poly.type
_entity_poly.pdbx_seq_one_letter_code
_entity_poly.pdbx_strand_id
1 'polypeptide(L)'
;MNDDMSQANSRGFELGRRHAALAEVIRQAAVWARSFGVPTSEVLPNATPFVTYPLRRQSDYLMSLWERLGGACLDLACSFEEGSSKRHGSAAPHRDECAIEPTNCVSGADYVFSLQSRSPYYQTLQDFWRDEVASASLYLSVAGIGTDDLERYASASQAIFDDASAVMRDAYAHAVAATYGRIWARASGDNEGRALIAWMRALVEVGFTFEECVSELRDVGLASPEAVAYCLARRSSWF
;
A
#
# COMPACT_ATOMS: atom_id res chain seq x y z
N MET A 1 38.90 -12.47 -7.90
CA MET A 1 38.27 -12.77 -9.20
C MET A 1 37.08 -13.71 -9.10
N ASN A 2 37.13 -14.90 -8.47
CA ASN A 2 35.92 -15.72 -8.24
C ASN A 2 35.01 -15.16 -7.12
N ASP A 3 35.56 -14.55 -6.07
CA ASP A 3 34.77 -13.99 -4.97
C ASP A 3 33.98 -12.73 -5.37
N ASP A 4 34.56 -11.89 -6.23
CA ASP A 4 33.96 -10.62 -6.64
C ASP A 4 32.68 -10.84 -7.46
N MET A 5 32.71 -11.75 -8.45
CA MET A 5 31.50 -12.08 -9.23
C MET A 5 30.43 -12.80 -8.39
N SER A 6 30.85 -13.64 -7.45
CA SER A 6 29.92 -14.28 -6.50
C SER A 6 29.20 -13.25 -5.64
N GLN A 7 29.93 -12.22 -5.18
CA GLN A 7 29.39 -11.12 -4.39
C GLN A 7 28.47 -10.21 -5.23
N ALA A 8 28.82 -9.93 -6.48
CA ALA A 8 27.97 -9.17 -7.41
C ALA A 8 26.63 -9.87 -7.66
N ASN A 9 26.66 -11.17 -7.94
CA ASN A 9 25.47 -11.97 -8.18
C ASN A 9 24.57 -12.04 -6.93
N SER A 10 25.18 -12.15 -5.75
CA SER A 10 24.47 -12.11 -4.48
C SER A 10 23.75 -10.76 -4.26
N ARG A 11 24.40 -9.64 -4.60
CA ARG A 11 23.80 -8.31 -4.46
C ARG A 11 22.68 -8.03 -5.47
N GLY A 12 22.86 -8.41 -6.72
CA GLY A 12 21.80 -8.33 -7.73
C GLY A 12 20.59 -9.19 -7.35
N PHE A 13 20.84 -10.38 -6.80
CA PHE A 13 19.78 -11.27 -6.30
C PHE A 13 19.02 -10.64 -5.12
N GLU A 14 19.71 -10.08 -4.14
CA GLU A 14 19.07 -9.45 -2.99
C GLU A 14 18.26 -8.21 -3.39
N LEU A 15 18.78 -7.36 -4.28
CA LEU A 15 18.02 -6.23 -4.84
C LEU A 15 16.73 -6.70 -5.52
N GLY A 16 16.83 -7.71 -6.40
CA GLY A 16 15.68 -8.31 -7.07
C GLY A 16 14.66 -8.91 -6.10
N ARG A 17 15.14 -9.59 -5.05
CA ARG A 17 14.29 -10.17 -3.99
C ARG A 17 13.53 -9.09 -3.21
N ARG A 18 14.20 -7.98 -2.87
CA ARG A 18 13.56 -6.85 -2.17
C ARG A 18 12.53 -6.15 -3.04
N HIS A 19 12.84 -5.94 -4.33
CA HIS A 19 11.88 -5.39 -5.29
C HIS A 19 10.65 -6.29 -5.43
N ALA A 20 10.86 -7.60 -5.61
CA ALA A 20 9.76 -8.56 -5.76
C ALA A 20 8.86 -8.61 -4.53
N ALA A 21 9.42 -8.50 -3.32
CA ALA A 21 8.65 -8.43 -2.08
C ALA A 21 7.72 -7.20 -2.06
N LEU A 22 8.23 -6.01 -2.42
CA LEU A 22 7.40 -4.80 -2.52
C LEU A 22 6.32 -4.91 -3.61
N ALA A 23 6.70 -5.40 -4.79
CA ALA A 23 5.76 -5.59 -5.90
C ALA A 23 4.62 -6.56 -5.52
N GLU A 24 4.92 -7.64 -4.80
CA GLU A 24 3.92 -8.59 -4.32
C GLU A 24 2.96 -7.95 -3.31
N VAL A 25 3.46 -7.16 -2.37
CA VAL A 25 2.61 -6.42 -1.41
C VAL A 25 1.68 -5.45 -2.15
N ILE A 26 2.17 -4.74 -3.17
CA ILE A 26 1.32 -3.82 -3.99
C ILE A 26 0.21 -4.60 -4.69
N ARG A 27 0.55 -5.75 -5.30
CA ARG A 27 -0.42 -6.62 -5.95
C ARG A 27 -1.49 -7.10 -4.97
N GLN A 28 -1.08 -7.59 -3.81
CA GLN A 28 -2.00 -8.06 -2.77
C GLN A 28 -2.88 -6.93 -2.23
N ALA A 29 -2.32 -5.74 -2.02
CA ALA A 29 -3.07 -4.55 -1.63
C ALA A 29 -4.14 -4.18 -2.68
N ALA A 30 -3.81 -4.30 -3.96
CA ALA A 30 -4.76 -4.06 -5.04
C ALA A 30 -5.91 -5.08 -5.02
N VAL A 31 -5.62 -6.36 -4.77
CA VAL A 31 -6.64 -7.41 -4.60
C VAL A 31 -7.51 -7.12 -3.39
N TRP A 32 -6.91 -6.79 -2.24
CA TRP A 32 -7.63 -6.40 -1.03
C TRP A 32 -8.57 -5.23 -1.27
N ALA A 33 -8.12 -4.18 -1.97
CA ALA A 33 -8.94 -3.01 -2.28
C ALA A 33 -10.13 -3.39 -3.19
N ARG A 34 -9.92 -4.33 -4.11
CA ARG A 34 -10.98 -4.84 -5.01
C ARG A 34 -12.02 -5.67 -4.27
N SER A 35 -11.58 -6.46 -3.28
CA SER A 35 -12.43 -7.35 -2.49
C SER A 35 -13.01 -6.70 -1.24
N PHE A 36 -12.54 -5.52 -0.88
CA PHE A 36 -13.06 -4.81 0.27
C PHE A 36 -14.56 -4.59 0.12
N GLY A 37 -15.28 -4.89 1.19
CA GLY A 37 -16.71 -4.72 1.18
C GLY A 37 -17.29 -4.68 2.58
N VAL A 38 -18.31 -3.83 2.75
CA VAL A 38 -19.02 -3.72 4.02
C VAL A 38 -20.41 -4.35 3.86
N PRO A 39 -20.77 -5.37 4.67
CA PRO A 39 -22.04 -6.10 4.52
C PRO A 39 -23.21 -5.17 4.83
N THR A 40 -24.09 -4.92 3.87
CA THR A 40 -25.30 -4.10 4.04
C THR A 40 -26.39 -4.85 4.80
N SER A 41 -27.43 -4.13 5.23
CA SER A 41 -28.63 -4.74 5.83
C SER A 41 -29.53 -5.44 4.81
N GLU A 42 -29.27 -5.26 3.52
CA GLU A 42 -29.99 -5.96 2.45
C GLU A 42 -29.46 -7.38 2.33
N VAL A 43 -30.37 -8.33 2.21
CA VAL A 43 -30.06 -9.75 2.09
C VAL A 43 -30.42 -10.19 0.68
N LEU A 44 -29.46 -10.77 -0.03
CA LEU A 44 -29.66 -11.32 -1.37
C LEU A 44 -30.62 -12.52 -1.32
N PRO A 45 -31.23 -12.91 -2.46
CA PRO A 45 -32.19 -14.03 -2.51
C PRO A 45 -31.65 -15.38 -1.99
N ASN A 46 -30.32 -15.52 -1.92
CA ASN A 46 -29.58 -16.66 -1.38
C ASN A 46 -29.25 -16.52 0.13
N ALA A 47 -29.89 -15.58 0.84
CA ALA A 47 -29.68 -15.28 2.26
C ALA A 47 -28.29 -14.72 2.63
N THR A 48 -27.45 -14.32 1.66
CA THR A 48 -26.16 -13.68 1.96
C THR A 48 -26.31 -12.16 2.06
N PRO A 49 -25.62 -11.47 2.98
CA PRO A 49 -25.65 -10.01 3.06
C PRO A 49 -25.11 -9.41 1.76
N PHE A 50 -25.83 -8.45 1.20
CA PHE A 50 -25.37 -7.70 0.03
C PHE A 50 -24.17 -6.86 0.43
N VAL A 51 -23.04 -7.02 -0.26
CA VAL A 51 -21.79 -6.33 0.07
C VAL A 51 -21.53 -5.27 -0.98
N THR A 52 -21.44 -4.00 -0.56
CA THR A 52 -21.09 -2.89 -1.44
C THR A 52 -20.14 -1.95 -0.74
N TYR A 53 -18.87 -1.91 -1.18
CA TYR A 53 -18.01 -0.73 -1.20
C TYR A 53 -16.63 -1.02 -1.85
N PRO A 54 -16.54 -1.63 -3.05
CA PRO A 54 -15.22 -1.96 -3.60
C PRO A 54 -14.44 -0.67 -3.84
N LEU A 55 -13.20 -0.61 -3.33
CA LEU A 55 -12.27 0.52 -3.50
C LEU A 55 -11.67 0.48 -4.91
N ARG A 56 -12.53 0.43 -5.94
CA ARG A 56 -12.15 0.14 -7.34
C ARG A 56 -11.10 1.11 -7.85
N ARG A 57 -11.27 2.41 -7.57
CA ARG A 57 -10.33 3.44 -8.01
C ARG A 57 -8.92 3.19 -7.47
N GLN A 58 -8.81 2.90 -6.17
CA GLN A 58 -7.53 2.60 -5.54
C GLN A 58 -6.96 1.27 -6.02
N SER A 59 -7.80 0.24 -6.16
CA SER A 59 -7.41 -1.07 -6.69
C SER A 59 -6.84 -0.98 -8.11
N ASP A 60 -7.56 -0.34 -9.04
CA ASP A 60 -7.15 -0.18 -10.43
C ASP A 60 -5.82 0.59 -10.52
N TYR A 61 -5.67 1.62 -9.68
CA TYR A 61 -4.43 2.40 -9.64
C TYR A 61 -3.25 1.58 -9.07
N LEU A 62 -3.43 0.84 -7.97
CA LEU A 62 -2.40 -0.06 -7.42
C LEU A 62 -1.99 -1.15 -8.43
N MET A 63 -2.96 -1.71 -9.19
CA MET A 63 -2.65 -2.65 -10.28
C MET A 63 -1.79 -1.99 -11.37
N SER A 64 -2.10 -0.76 -11.77
CA SER A 64 -1.29 -0.02 -12.75
C SER A 64 0.14 0.24 -12.25
N LEU A 65 0.31 0.48 -10.95
CA LEU A 65 1.63 0.67 -10.33
C LEU A 65 2.42 -0.64 -10.34
N TRP A 66 1.78 -1.76 -10.04
CA TRP A 66 2.38 -3.08 -10.11
C TRP A 66 2.85 -3.44 -11.53
N GLU A 67 2.04 -3.16 -12.56
CA GLU A 67 2.43 -3.37 -13.96
C GLU A 67 3.64 -2.50 -14.36
N ARG A 68 3.68 -1.24 -13.91
CA ARG A 68 4.81 -0.33 -14.15
C ARG A 68 6.12 -0.80 -13.50
N LEU A 69 6.07 -1.46 -12.34
CA LEU A 69 7.25 -2.06 -11.70
C LEU A 69 7.87 -3.17 -12.56
N GLY A 70 7.01 -4.00 -13.18
CA GLY A 70 7.45 -5.01 -14.14
C GLY A 70 8.21 -4.40 -15.31
N GLY A 71 7.70 -3.28 -15.86
CA GLY A 71 8.38 -2.51 -16.90
C GLY A 71 9.75 -1.99 -16.47
N ALA A 72 9.85 -1.36 -15.28
CA ALA A 72 11.12 -0.83 -14.78
C ALA A 72 12.20 -1.91 -14.58
N CYS A 73 11.81 -3.11 -14.13
CA CYS A 73 12.72 -4.25 -14.03
C CYS A 73 13.19 -4.75 -15.40
N LEU A 74 12.29 -4.81 -16.39
CA LEU A 74 12.62 -5.23 -17.75
C LEU A 74 13.58 -4.24 -18.41
N ASP A 75 13.35 -2.94 -18.26
CA ASP A 75 14.23 -1.90 -18.82
C ASP A 75 15.65 -2.00 -18.27
N LEU A 76 15.80 -2.22 -16.95
CA LEU A 76 17.09 -2.44 -16.31
C LEU A 76 17.76 -3.74 -16.82
N ALA A 77 17.02 -4.84 -16.91
CA ALA A 77 17.57 -6.10 -17.40
C ALA A 77 18.06 -5.99 -18.85
N CYS A 78 17.29 -5.29 -19.70
CA CYS A 78 17.66 -5.08 -21.10
C CYS A 78 18.90 -4.19 -21.28
N SER A 79 19.20 -3.26 -20.36
CA SER A 79 20.37 -2.39 -20.49
C SER A 79 21.68 -3.15 -20.29
N PHE A 80 21.68 -4.22 -19.49
CA PHE A 80 22.81 -5.13 -19.34
C PHE A 80 22.97 -6.11 -20.52
N GLU A 81 21.93 -6.30 -21.35
CA GLU A 81 21.90 -7.24 -22.47
C GLU A 81 22.27 -6.62 -23.83
N GLU A 82 22.70 -5.35 -23.92
CA GLU A 82 23.03 -4.68 -25.20
C GLU A 82 24.22 -5.30 -26.00
N GLY A 83 24.72 -6.49 -25.62
CA GLY A 83 25.55 -7.37 -26.45
C GLY A 83 24.88 -8.62 -27.03
N SER A 84 23.62 -8.94 -26.68
CA SER A 84 22.96 -10.19 -27.11
C SER A 84 21.45 -10.03 -27.29
N SER A 85 21.04 -9.79 -28.54
CA SER A 85 19.74 -10.11 -29.14
C SER A 85 18.48 -9.96 -28.26
N LYS A 86 17.86 -8.78 -28.37
CA LYS A 86 16.50 -8.43 -27.90
C LYS A 86 15.50 -9.60 -27.93
N ARG A 87 15.15 -10.15 -26.76
CA ARG A 87 13.92 -10.92 -26.57
C ARG A 87 12.81 -9.99 -26.08
N HIS A 88 11.73 -9.89 -26.84
CA HIS A 88 10.50 -9.26 -26.38
C HIS A 88 9.83 -10.14 -25.33
N GLY A 89 9.94 -9.75 -24.06
CA GLY A 89 9.14 -10.29 -22.97
C GLY A 89 7.72 -9.73 -23.05
N SER A 90 6.82 -10.44 -23.72
CA SER A 90 5.38 -10.15 -23.65
C SER A 90 4.85 -10.61 -22.29
N ALA A 91 4.71 -9.69 -21.34
CA ALA A 91 3.92 -9.94 -20.13
C ALA A 91 2.43 -9.93 -20.51
N ALA A 92 1.85 -11.12 -20.70
CA ALA A 92 0.41 -11.24 -20.85
C ALA A 92 -0.27 -10.87 -19.52
N PRO A 93 -1.33 -10.05 -19.53
CA PRO A 93 -2.04 -9.71 -18.31
C PRO A 93 -2.73 -10.97 -17.79
N HIS A 94 -2.30 -11.45 -16.62
CA HIS A 94 -2.97 -12.58 -15.96
C HIS A 94 -4.25 -12.05 -15.31
N ARG A 95 -5.38 -12.20 -16.00
CA ARG A 95 -6.71 -12.06 -15.39
C ARG A 95 -6.94 -13.28 -14.52
N ASP A 96 -6.68 -13.12 -13.23
CA ASP A 96 -7.10 -14.08 -12.22
C ASP A 96 -8.48 -13.63 -11.68
N GLU A 97 -9.54 -14.17 -12.27
CA GLU A 97 -10.91 -14.07 -11.74
C GLU A 97 -11.13 -15.22 -10.73
N CYS A 98 -10.30 -15.29 -9.69
CA CYS A 98 -10.65 -16.06 -8.52
C CYS A 98 -11.81 -15.36 -7.79
N ALA A 99 -12.79 -16.13 -7.31
CA ALA A 99 -13.87 -15.62 -6.47
C ALA A 99 -13.25 -15.01 -5.19
N ILE A 100 -13.12 -13.68 -5.16
CA ILE A 100 -12.45 -13.00 -4.05
C ILE A 100 -13.43 -12.90 -2.89
N GLU A 101 -13.13 -13.58 -1.78
CA GLU A 101 -13.92 -13.46 -0.57
C GLU A 101 -13.88 -12.01 -0.06
N PRO A 102 -15.01 -11.46 0.42
CA PRO A 102 -15.07 -10.08 0.87
C PRO A 102 -14.16 -9.86 2.08
N THR A 103 -13.27 -8.87 1.98
CA THR A 103 -12.30 -8.50 3.03
C THR A 103 -12.78 -7.32 3.86
N ASN A 104 -12.20 -7.14 5.06
CA ASN A 104 -12.53 -6.06 5.99
C ASN A 104 -11.38 -5.05 6.13
N CYS A 105 -11.64 -3.94 6.84
CA CYS A 105 -10.65 -2.88 7.03
C CYS A 105 -9.45 -3.34 7.88
N VAL A 106 -9.62 -4.30 8.79
CA VAL A 106 -8.55 -4.80 9.68
C VAL A 106 -7.39 -5.37 8.86
N SER A 107 -7.69 -6.21 7.87
CA SER A 107 -6.66 -6.75 6.95
C SER A 107 -5.94 -5.67 6.12
N GLY A 108 -6.56 -4.48 5.95
CA GLY A 108 -5.94 -3.37 5.24
C GLY A 108 -4.76 -2.74 5.99
N ALA A 109 -4.73 -2.84 7.32
CA ALA A 109 -3.69 -2.24 8.15
C ALA A 109 -2.31 -2.82 7.83
N ASP A 110 -2.21 -4.14 7.64
CA ASP A 110 -0.96 -4.83 7.32
C ASP A 110 -0.32 -4.32 6.03
N TYR A 111 -1.13 -3.98 5.02
CA TYR A 111 -0.65 -3.40 3.77
C TYR A 111 -0.18 -1.96 3.95
N VAL A 112 -0.83 -1.17 4.82
CA VAL A 112 -0.36 0.19 5.16
C VAL A 112 1.02 0.14 5.79
N PHE A 113 1.24 -0.75 6.77
CA PHE A 113 2.55 -0.92 7.39
C PHE A 113 3.60 -1.45 6.42
N SER A 114 3.24 -2.43 5.59
CA SER A 114 4.18 -3.07 4.66
C SER A 114 4.64 -2.11 3.55
N LEU A 115 3.75 -1.23 3.06
CA LEU A 115 4.06 -0.26 2.02
C LEU A 115 4.60 1.07 2.56
N GLN A 116 4.60 1.26 3.87
CA GLN A 116 5.06 2.50 4.50
C GLN A 116 6.45 2.91 3.96
N SER A 117 6.55 4.14 3.45
CA SER A 117 7.81 4.62 2.85
C SER A 117 8.94 4.77 3.86
N ARG A 118 8.64 5.24 5.08
CA ARG A 118 9.60 5.40 6.18
C ARG A 118 8.91 5.27 7.53
N SER A 119 9.62 4.71 8.50
CA SER A 119 9.20 4.66 9.91
C SER A 119 10.35 5.12 10.80
N PRO A 120 10.08 5.95 11.83
CA PRO A 120 11.11 6.31 12.81
C PRO A 120 11.38 5.18 13.83
N TYR A 121 10.54 4.14 13.86
CA TYR A 121 10.59 3.09 14.88
C TYR A 121 11.21 1.78 14.40
N TYR A 122 11.19 1.52 13.09
CA TYR A 122 11.66 0.27 12.50
C TYR A 122 12.06 0.47 11.03
N GLN A 123 12.85 -0.45 10.48
CA GLN A 123 13.17 -0.45 9.05
C GLN A 123 12.00 -0.99 8.22
N THR A 124 11.59 -0.22 7.23
CA THR A 124 10.51 -0.58 6.30
C THR A 124 11.02 -1.47 5.17
N LEU A 125 10.11 -2.11 4.41
CA LEU A 125 10.48 -2.83 3.20
C LEU A 125 11.16 -1.92 2.16
N GLN A 126 10.74 -0.66 2.09
CA GLN A 126 11.37 0.34 1.23
C GLN A 126 12.78 0.70 1.71
N ASP A 127 13.03 0.77 3.02
CA ASP A 127 14.38 0.97 3.57
C ASP A 127 15.31 -0.18 3.16
N PHE A 128 14.88 -1.43 3.34
CA PHE A 128 15.68 -2.58 2.92
C PHE A 128 15.96 -2.59 1.42
N TRP A 129 15.01 -2.19 0.59
CA TRP A 129 15.23 -2.08 -0.85
C TRP A 129 16.23 -0.95 -1.19
N ARG A 130 16.10 0.23 -0.55
CA ARG A 130 17.04 1.35 -0.72
C ARG A 130 18.46 0.98 -0.31
N ASP A 131 18.62 0.23 0.78
CA ASP A 131 19.93 -0.24 1.26
C ASP A 131 20.60 -1.17 0.23
N GLU A 132 19.84 -2.04 -0.43
CA GLU A 132 20.37 -2.89 -1.50
C GLU A 132 20.69 -2.11 -2.79
N VAL A 133 19.89 -1.09 -3.13
CA VAL A 133 20.22 -0.16 -4.24
C VAL A 133 21.53 0.57 -3.96
N ALA A 134 21.70 1.11 -2.75
CA ALA A 134 22.94 1.80 -2.36
C ALA A 134 24.13 0.85 -2.37
N SER A 135 23.95 -0.38 -1.90
CA SER A 135 24.97 -1.43 -1.93
C SER A 135 25.37 -1.81 -3.36
N ALA A 136 24.40 -1.96 -4.27
CA ALA A 136 24.64 -2.25 -5.68
C ALA A 136 25.37 -1.10 -6.38
N SER A 137 24.95 0.15 -6.14
CA SER A 137 25.60 1.36 -6.69
C SER A 137 27.05 1.49 -6.24
N LEU A 138 27.32 1.27 -4.95
CA LEU A 138 28.69 1.29 -4.41
C LEU A 138 29.56 0.21 -5.06
N TYR A 139 29.03 -1.00 -5.23
CA TYR A 139 29.75 -2.10 -5.84
C TYR A 139 30.10 -1.81 -7.32
N LEU A 140 29.13 -1.36 -8.12
CA LEU A 140 29.36 -0.99 -9.52
C LEU A 140 30.38 0.14 -9.65
N SER A 141 30.29 1.15 -8.77
CA SER A 141 31.24 2.27 -8.73
C SER A 141 32.67 1.81 -8.46
N VAL A 142 32.87 0.91 -7.49
CA VAL A 142 34.19 0.33 -7.17
C VAL A 142 34.72 -0.51 -8.35
N ALA A 143 33.83 -1.18 -9.08
CA ALA A 143 34.18 -1.95 -10.28
C ALA A 143 34.42 -1.09 -11.54
N GLY A 144 34.24 0.24 -11.46
CA GLY A 144 34.37 1.14 -12.61
C GLY A 144 33.25 1.00 -13.65
N ILE A 145 32.10 0.46 -13.25
CA ILE A 145 30.92 0.28 -14.10
C ILE A 145 29.97 1.46 -13.87
N GLY A 146 29.43 2.02 -14.95
CA GLY A 146 28.46 3.12 -14.88
C GLY A 146 27.20 2.73 -14.12
N THR A 147 26.65 3.67 -13.34
CA THR A 147 25.47 3.46 -12.48
C THR A 147 24.19 4.07 -13.04
N ASP A 148 24.24 4.74 -14.20
CA ASP A 148 23.13 5.53 -14.77
C ASP A 148 21.82 4.74 -14.88
N ASP A 149 21.87 3.49 -15.35
CA ASP A 149 20.68 2.65 -15.49
C ASP A 149 20.13 2.17 -14.14
N LEU A 150 21.01 1.86 -13.19
CA LEU A 150 20.62 1.52 -11.81
C LEU A 150 19.97 2.72 -11.12
N GLU A 151 20.50 3.92 -11.33
CA GLU A 151 19.94 5.18 -10.80
C GLU A 151 18.57 5.49 -11.41
N ARG A 152 18.41 5.30 -12.73
CA ARG A 152 17.12 5.45 -13.40
C ARG A 152 16.09 4.44 -12.87
N TYR A 153 16.48 3.17 -12.74
CA TYR A 153 15.64 2.12 -12.15
C TYR A 153 15.23 2.47 -10.72
N ALA A 154 16.18 2.91 -9.90
CA ALA A 154 15.94 3.26 -8.50
C ALA A 154 14.99 4.45 -8.38
N SER A 155 15.20 5.50 -9.17
CA SER A 155 14.31 6.66 -9.18
C SER A 155 12.89 6.28 -9.59
N ALA A 156 12.73 5.50 -10.66
CA ALA A 156 11.41 5.07 -11.14
C ALA A 156 10.70 4.15 -10.13
N SER A 157 11.42 3.18 -9.55
CA SER A 157 10.86 2.24 -8.58
C SER A 157 10.47 2.93 -7.27
N GLN A 158 11.33 3.84 -6.75
CA GLN A 158 11.04 4.60 -5.53
C GLN A 158 9.77 5.45 -5.69
N ALA A 159 9.62 6.15 -6.81
CA ALA A 159 8.41 6.93 -7.09
C ALA A 159 7.15 6.05 -7.10
N ILE A 160 7.23 4.85 -7.67
CA ILE A 160 6.11 3.91 -7.67
C ILE A 160 5.80 3.40 -6.25
N PHE A 161 6.82 3.11 -5.44
CA PHE A 161 6.61 2.66 -4.05
C PHE A 161 6.02 3.76 -3.16
N ASP A 162 6.45 5.01 -3.33
CA ASP A 162 5.87 6.15 -2.62
C ASP A 162 4.41 6.40 -3.02
N ASP A 163 4.10 6.32 -4.33
CA ASP A 163 2.74 6.40 -4.82
C ASP A 163 1.87 5.28 -4.25
N ALA A 164 2.36 4.04 -4.23
CA ALA A 164 1.64 2.90 -3.67
C ALA A 164 1.38 3.07 -2.16
N SER A 165 2.36 3.59 -1.41
CA SER A 165 2.20 3.92 0.00
C SER A 165 1.08 4.94 0.24
N ALA A 166 1.04 6.01 -0.56
CA ALA A 166 0.02 7.05 -0.44
C ALA A 166 -1.38 6.53 -0.78
N VAL A 167 -1.50 5.77 -1.87
CA VAL A 167 -2.77 5.21 -2.34
C VAL A 167 -3.31 4.17 -1.36
N MET A 168 -2.44 3.36 -0.77
CA MET A 168 -2.86 2.37 0.23
C MET A 168 -3.36 3.05 1.52
N ARG A 169 -2.72 4.14 1.97
CA ARG A 169 -3.22 4.94 3.09
C ARG A 169 -4.59 5.54 2.78
N ASP A 170 -4.77 6.13 1.61
CA ASP A 170 -6.07 6.65 1.15
C ASP A 170 -7.15 5.55 1.12
N ALA A 171 -6.81 4.39 0.55
CA ALA A 171 -7.70 3.24 0.49
C ALA A 171 -8.12 2.76 1.90
N TYR A 172 -7.17 2.70 2.82
CA TYR A 172 -7.43 2.31 4.21
C TYR A 172 -8.35 3.33 4.92
N ALA A 173 -8.10 4.64 4.76
CA ALA A 173 -8.96 5.68 5.32
C ALA A 173 -10.41 5.53 4.85
N HIS A 174 -10.61 5.31 3.54
CA HIS A 174 -11.95 5.04 2.97
C HIS A 174 -12.56 3.74 3.52
N ALA A 175 -11.77 2.68 3.70
CA ALA A 175 -12.24 1.41 4.27
C ALA A 175 -12.72 1.58 5.72
N VAL A 176 -11.94 2.29 6.53
CA VAL A 176 -12.29 2.61 7.92
C VAL A 176 -13.53 3.51 7.96
N ALA A 177 -13.60 4.54 7.12
CA ALA A 177 -14.76 5.42 7.01
C ALA A 177 -16.04 4.66 6.63
N ALA A 178 -15.97 3.78 5.64
CA ALA A 178 -17.11 2.94 5.25
C ALA A 178 -17.56 2.00 6.37
N THR A 179 -16.61 1.49 7.17
CA THR A 179 -16.88 0.56 8.27
C THR A 179 -17.47 1.28 9.49
N TYR A 180 -16.74 2.26 10.03
CA TYR A 180 -17.12 2.97 11.25
C TYR A 180 -18.16 4.05 11.01
N GLY A 181 -18.19 4.68 9.83
CA GLY A 181 -19.24 5.63 9.45
C GLY A 181 -20.63 4.98 9.49
N ARG A 182 -20.73 3.69 9.15
CA ARG A 182 -21.99 2.93 9.31
C ARG A 182 -22.35 2.63 10.76
N ILE A 183 -21.35 2.37 11.61
CA ILE A 183 -21.57 2.18 13.04
C ILE A 183 -22.06 3.50 13.65
N TRP A 184 -21.41 4.60 13.30
CA TRP A 184 -21.79 5.96 13.70
C TRP A 184 -23.19 6.33 13.21
N ALA A 185 -23.52 6.10 11.94
CA ALA A 185 -24.84 6.42 11.38
C ALA A 185 -26.01 5.63 12.01
N ARG A 186 -25.72 4.52 12.70
CA ARG A 186 -26.69 3.71 13.45
C ARG A 186 -26.66 3.98 14.96
N ALA A 187 -25.68 4.74 15.42
CA ALA A 187 -25.57 5.13 16.82
C ALA A 187 -26.54 6.25 17.15
N SER A 188 -26.80 6.45 18.44
CA SER A 188 -27.65 7.53 18.93
C SER A 188 -27.06 8.13 20.20
N GLY A 189 -27.04 9.46 20.29
CA GLY A 189 -26.57 10.20 21.47
C GLY A 189 -25.09 9.92 21.75
N ASP A 190 -24.73 9.63 23.01
CA ASP A 190 -23.34 9.41 23.42
C ASP A 190 -22.61 8.27 22.66
N ASN A 191 -23.35 7.35 22.05
CA ASN A 191 -22.76 6.27 21.24
C ASN A 191 -22.16 6.79 19.92
N GLU A 192 -22.63 7.92 19.40
CA GLU A 192 -22.07 8.54 18.20
C GLU A 192 -20.62 8.96 18.44
N GLY A 193 -20.38 9.70 19.53
CA GLY A 193 -19.02 10.11 19.92
C GLY A 193 -18.09 8.93 20.21
N ARG A 194 -18.61 7.84 20.80
CA ARG A 194 -17.84 6.59 20.99
C ARG A 194 -17.49 5.91 19.67
N ALA A 195 -18.41 5.88 18.70
CA ALA A 195 -18.13 5.34 17.37
C ALA A 195 -17.04 6.14 16.65
N LEU A 196 -17.05 7.47 16.76
CA LEU A 196 -15.99 8.33 16.21
C LEU A 196 -14.64 8.11 16.90
N ILE A 197 -14.60 7.91 18.22
CA ILE A 197 -13.34 7.56 18.92
C ILE A 197 -12.77 6.23 18.40
N ALA A 198 -13.61 5.22 18.18
CA ALA A 198 -13.17 3.94 17.63
C ALA A 198 -12.66 4.07 16.19
N TRP A 199 -13.31 4.90 15.37
CA TRP A 199 -12.82 5.26 14.03
C TRP A 199 -11.43 5.90 14.11
N MET A 200 -11.26 6.96 14.91
CA MET A 200 -9.97 7.66 15.02
C MET A 200 -8.87 6.73 15.54
N ARG A 201 -9.18 5.85 16.50
CA ARG A 201 -8.22 4.85 17.00
C ARG A 201 -7.74 3.93 15.87
N ALA A 202 -8.64 3.42 15.02
CA ALA A 202 -8.26 2.56 13.90
C ALA A 202 -7.34 3.24 12.88
N LEU A 203 -7.42 4.57 12.73
CA LEU A 203 -6.51 5.36 11.90
C LEU A 203 -5.17 5.60 12.61
N VAL A 204 -5.19 6.01 13.88
CA VAL A 204 -3.99 6.28 14.67
C VAL A 204 -3.13 5.02 14.84
N GLU A 205 -3.76 3.85 15.04
CA GLU A 205 -3.06 2.57 15.19
C GLU A 205 -2.18 2.25 13.96
N VAL A 206 -2.54 2.73 12.77
CA VAL A 206 -1.76 2.54 11.53
C VAL A 206 -0.93 3.78 11.14
N GLY A 207 -0.76 4.72 12.07
CA GLY A 207 0.13 5.86 11.92
C GLY A 207 -0.48 7.06 11.17
N PHE A 208 -1.79 7.28 11.25
CA PHE A 208 -2.36 8.57 10.86
C PHE A 208 -2.06 9.64 11.92
N THR A 209 -1.69 10.83 11.47
CA THR A 209 -1.44 11.96 12.37
C THR A 209 -2.75 12.49 12.94
N PHE A 210 -2.63 13.33 13.97
CA PHE A 210 -3.78 14.02 14.53
C PHE A 210 -4.47 14.91 13.48
N GLU A 211 -3.70 15.63 12.66
CA GLU A 211 -4.26 16.50 11.61
C GLU A 211 -5.02 15.69 10.55
N GLU A 212 -4.47 14.54 10.14
CA GLU A 212 -5.15 13.64 9.19
C GLU A 212 -6.46 13.11 9.79
N CYS A 213 -6.45 12.67 11.05
CA CYS A 213 -7.65 12.22 11.76
C CYS A 213 -8.71 13.33 11.89
N VAL A 214 -8.29 14.57 12.19
CA VAL A 214 -9.22 15.71 12.25
C VAL A 214 -9.82 16.03 10.87
N SER A 215 -9.07 15.82 9.79
CA SER A 215 -9.59 16.01 8.43
C SER A 215 -10.75 15.05 8.14
N GLU A 216 -10.65 13.78 8.57
CA GLU A 216 -11.71 12.77 8.41
C GLU A 216 -13.01 13.14 9.16
N LEU A 217 -12.90 13.87 10.27
CA LEU A 217 -14.05 14.31 11.06
C LEU A 217 -14.76 15.54 10.48
N ARG A 218 -14.20 16.21 9.47
CA ARG A 218 -14.72 17.50 8.98
C ARG A 218 -16.15 17.40 8.48
N ASP A 219 -16.42 16.44 7.60
CA ASP A 219 -17.75 16.27 7.01
C ASP A 219 -18.75 15.72 8.03
N VAL A 220 -18.28 14.86 8.94
CA VAL A 220 -19.08 14.36 10.07
C VAL A 220 -19.49 15.51 10.99
N GLY A 221 -18.61 16.50 11.20
CA GLY A 221 -18.88 17.67 12.03
C GLY A 221 -19.99 18.56 11.50
N LEU A 222 -20.32 18.48 10.21
CA LEU A 222 -21.50 19.15 9.63
C LEU A 222 -22.80 18.45 10.02
N ALA A 223 -22.76 17.13 10.21
CA ALA A 223 -23.94 16.30 10.50
C ALA A 223 -24.17 16.06 12.00
N SER A 224 -23.11 15.88 12.79
CA SER A 224 -23.17 15.65 14.25
C SER A 224 -22.03 16.41 14.97
N PRO A 225 -22.16 17.74 15.12
CA PRO A 225 -21.12 18.57 15.72
C PRO A 225 -20.84 18.23 17.19
N GLU A 226 -21.87 17.86 17.96
CA GLU A 226 -21.71 17.46 19.37
C GLU A 226 -20.93 16.15 19.51
N ALA A 227 -21.14 15.18 18.63
CA ALA A 227 -20.39 13.93 18.64
C ALA A 227 -18.91 14.15 18.28
N VAL A 228 -18.63 15.04 17.32
CA VAL A 228 -17.26 15.43 16.96
C VAL A 228 -16.59 16.17 18.13
N ALA A 229 -17.28 17.12 18.78
CA ALA A 229 -16.76 17.80 19.95
C ALA A 229 -16.45 16.83 21.10
N TYR A 230 -17.35 15.86 21.35
CA TYR A 230 -17.14 14.78 22.33
C TYR A 230 -15.91 13.92 21.98
N CYS A 231 -15.73 13.58 20.71
CA CYS A 231 -14.61 12.78 20.23
C CYS A 231 -13.28 13.53 20.42
N LEU A 232 -13.22 14.80 20.02
CA LEU A 232 -12.04 15.66 20.15
C LEU A 232 -11.68 15.92 21.62
N ALA A 233 -12.67 16.13 22.48
CA ALA A 233 -12.45 16.30 23.93
C ALA A 233 -11.80 15.06 24.58
N ARG A 234 -11.93 13.89 23.95
CA ARG A 234 -11.31 12.62 24.39
C ARG A 234 -10.18 12.16 23.48
N ARG A 235 -9.44 13.10 22.89
CA ARG A 235 -8.25 12.81 22.07
C ARG A 235 -7.29 11.81 22.71
N SER A 236 -7.09 11.85 24.03
CA SER A 236 -6.21 10.91 24.74
C SER A 236 -6.65 9.45 24.62
N SER A 237 -7.90 9.18 24.24
CA SER A 237 -8.42 7.83 24.02
C SER A 237 -8.14 7.30 22.60
N TRP A 238 -7.55 8.11 21.73
CA TRP A 238 -7.18 7.70 20.36
C TRP A 238 -5.80 7.03 20.30
N PHE A 239 -4.93 7.38 21.25
CA PHE A 239 -3.53 6.98 21.34
C PHE A 239 -3.30 5.95 22.46
#